data_AF-A0A1Q7N3Y1-F1
#
_entry.id   AF-A0A1Q7N3Y1-F1
#
_cell.length_a   1.000
_cell.length_b   1.000
_cell.length_c   1.000
_cell.angle_alpha   90.00
_cell.angle_beta   90.00
_cell.angle_gamma   90.00
#
_symmetry.space_group_name_H-M   'P 1'
#
loop_
_entity.id
_entity.type
_entity.pdbx_description
1 polymer ?
#
loop_
_entity_poly.entity_id
_entity_poly.type
_entity_poly.pdbx_seq_one_letter_code
_entity_poly.pdbx_strand_id
1 'polypeptide(L)'
;MNIPYTVEERPDSGLANGKLGIWLFLASEVMLFGALFSTYIILRTGATEWPHGELSVPLGALNTVLLISSSVTMVMAWAMLKLHNWGRHRLYLLATFALAGIFLVNKYFEYSDHLARGEGPSHSTFLAIYFTLTGLHGLHIVGGMVVMAYLLGPGAKLWKQNPDQFTNRIEYTGLYWHFVDLVWIFLFPVLYLL
;
A
#
# COMPACT_ATOMS: atom_id res chain seq x y z
N MET A 1 6.31 -20.66 24.52
CA MET A 1 6.44 -21.47 23.29
C MET A 1 7.33 -20.68 22.33
N ASN A 2 8.57 -21.10 22.12
CA ASN A 2 9.46 -20.43 21.17
C ASN A 2 9.12 -20.93 19.77
N ILE A 3 8.65 -20.04 18.89
CA ILE A 3 8.33 -20.39 17.50
C ILE A 3 9.67 -20.42 16.73
N PRO A 4 10.07 -21.57 16.16
CA PRO A 4 11.34 -21.70 15.45
C PRO A 4 11.36 -20.86 14.15
N TYR A 5 12.56 -20.45 13.71
CA TYR A 5 12.82 -19.70 12.46
C TYR A 5 12.08 -18.36 12.32
N THR A 6 11.88 -17.67 13.45
CA THR A 6 11.32 -16.30 13.49
C THR A 6 12.38 -15.23 13.26
N VAL A 7 13.65 -15.54 13.51
CA VAL A 7 14.81 -14.67 13.29
C VAL A 7 15.85 -15.40 12.45
N GLU A 8 16.11 -16.68 12.75
CA GLU A 8 17.01 -17.54 11.99
C GLU A 8 16.41 -17.93 10.63
N GLU A 9 17.26 -17.95 9.61
CA GLU A 9 16.93 -18.46 8.28
C GLU A 9 16.77 -19.97 8.32
N ARG A 10 15.82 -20.49 7.54
CA ARG A 10 15.70 -21.94 7.42
C ARG A 10 16.83 -22.53 6.58
N PRO A 11 17.31 -23.74 6.91
CA PRO A 11 18.33 -24.43 6.11
C PRO A 11 17.89 -24.79 4.69
N ASP A 12 16.58 -24.96 4.46
CA ASP A 12 15.99 -25.41 3.19
C ASP A 12 15.81 -24.26 2.18
N SER A 13 15.44 -23.08 2.65
CA SER A 13 14.97 -21.96 1.85
C SER A 13 15.83 -20.70 2.02
N GLY A 14 16.71 -20.65 3.03
CA GLY A 14 17.53 -19.47 3.33
C GLY A 14 16.70 -18.26 3.77
N LEU A 15 15.43 -18.45 4.15
CA LEU A 15 14.52 -17.38 4.51
C LEU A 15 13.87 -17.65 5.86
N ALA A 16 13.65 -16.58 6.63
CA ALA A 16 12.84 -16.66 7.84
C ALA A 16 11.36 -16.91 7.50
N ASN A 17 10.63 -17.60 8.39
CA ASN A 17 9.21 -17.96 8.18
C ASN A 17 8.33 -16.75 7.82
N GLY A 18 8.54 -15.62 8.48
CA GLY A 18 7.77 -14.40 8.22
C GLY A 18 8.02 -13.82 6.82
N LYS A 19 9.25 -13.96 6.31
CA LYS A 19 9.63 -13.48 4.97
C LYS A 19 8.99 -14.32 3.88
N LEU A 20 8.94 -15.65 4.04
CA LEU A 20 8.20 -16.52 3.13
C LEU A 20 6.70 -16.23 3.15
N GLY A 21 6.13 -16.04 4.34
CA GLY A 21 4.71 -15.72 4.50
C GLY A 21 4.30 -14.43 3.78
N ILE A 22 5.11 -13.36 3.91
CA ILE A 22 4.80 -12.10 3.21
C ILE A 22 4.94 -12.25 1.70
N TRP A 23 5.94 -12.95 1.18
CA TRP A 23 6.07 -13.18 -0.27
C TRP A 23 4.90 -13.98 -0.86
N LEU A 24 4.44 -15.01 -0.16
CA LEU A 24 3.26 -15.77 -0.58
C LEU A 24 2.00 -14.89 -0.60
N PHE A 25 1.82 -14.07 0.44
CA PHE A 25 0.72 -13.13 0.51
C PHE A 25 0.78 -12.10 -0.62
N LEU A 26 1.94 -11.50 -0.89
CA LEU A 26 2.14 -10.58 -2.00
C LEU A 26 1.84 -11.22 -3.35
N ALA A 27 2.23 -12.48 -3.56
CA ALA A 27 1.90 -13.20 -4.79
C ALA A 27 0.38 -13.35 -4.97
N SER A 28 -0.37 -13.61 -3.89
CA SER A 28 -1.84 -13.67 -3.95
C SER A 28 -2.47 -12.32 -4.29
N GLU A 29 -1.92 -11.23 -3.76
CA GLU A 29 -2.38 -9.87 -4.06
C GLU A 29 -2.09 -9.46 -5.51
N VAL A 30 -0.95 -9.86 -6.06
CA VAL A 30 -0.65 -9.68 -7.50
C VAL A 30 -1.74 -10.34 -8.36
N MET A 31 -2.18 -11.55 -7.99
CA MET A 31 -3.24 -12.24 -8.73
C MET A 31 -4.60 -11.53 -8.59
N LEU A 32 -4.93 -11.05 -7.38
CA LEU A 32 -6.17 -10.31 -7.11
C LEU A 32 -6.26 -9.03 -7.94
N PHE A 33 -5.24 -8.17 -7.86
CA PHE A 33 -5.20 -6.94 -8.65
C PHE A 33 -5.04 -7.24 -10.15
N GLY A 34 -4.27 -8.26 -10.53
CA GLY A 34 -4.10 -8.68 -11.92
C GLY A 34 -5.42 -9.07 -12.60
N ALA A 35 -6.31 -9.76 -11.89
CA ALA A 35 -7.65 -10.08 -12.39
C ALA A 35 -8.52 -8.83 -12.58
N LEU A 36 -8.47 -7.88 -11.64
CA LEU A 36 -9.22 -6.62 -11.73
C LEU A 36 -8.70 -5.71 -12.85
N PHE A 37 -7.37 -5.61 -13.03
CA PHE A 37 -6.76 -4.90 -14.15
C PHE A 37 -7.15 -5.52 -15.50
N SER A 38 -7.12 -6.86 -15.59
CA SER A 38 -7.55 -7.57 -16.79
C SER A 38 -9.03 -7.29 -17.11
N THR A 39 -9.88 -7.23 -16.08
CA THR A 39 -11.29 -6.86 -16.20
C THR A 39 -11.44 -5.43 -16.74
N TYR A 40 -10.68 -4.47 -16.22
CA TYR A 40 -10.68 -3.09 -16.72
C TYR A 40 -10.33 -3.02 -18.22
N ILE A 41 -9.26 -3.71 -18.63
CA ILE A 41 -8.81 -3.69 -20.04
C ILE A 41 -9.88 -4.26 -20.96
N ILE A 42 -10.53 -5.38 -20.59
CA ILE A 42 -11.59 -5.98 -21.40
C ILE A 42 -12.81 -5.05 -21.50
N LEU A 43 -13.21 -4.42 -20.39
CA LEU A 43 -14.31 -3.46 -20.41
C LEU A 43 -13.99 -2.23 -21.25
N ARG A 44 -12.74 -1.73 -21.19
CA ARG A 44 -12.25 -0.59 -21.96
C ARG A 44 -12.24 -0.86 -23.46
N THR A 45 -11.76 -2.03 -23.88
CA THR A 45 -11.66 -2.39 -25.31
C THR A 45 -13.00 -2.82 -25.91
N GLY A 46 -13.93 -3.32 -25.09
CA GLY A 46 -15.27 -3.69 -25.51
C GLY A 46 -16.27 -2.53 -25.61
N ALA A 47 -15.96 -1.37 -25.05
CA ALA A 47 -16.84 -0.21 -25.06
C ALA A 47 -16.61 0.69 -26.29
N THR A 48 -17.69 1.12 -26.94
CA THR A 48 -17.64 2.04 -28.10
C THR A 48 -17.30 3.47 -27.70
N GLU A 49 -17.78 3.89 -26.53
CA GLU A 49 -17.45 5.17 -25.90
C GLU A 49 -17.03 4.89 -24.45
N TRP A 50 -15.99 5.57 -24.01
CA TRP A 50 -15.49 5.47 -22.63
C TRP A 50 -15.42 6.87 -22.03
N PRO A 51 -15.67 7.05 -20.72
CA PRO A 51 -15.54 8.35 -20.10
C PRO A 51 -14.07 8.79 -20.09
N HIS A 52 -13.78 10.01 -20.55
CA HIS A 52 -12.45 10.62 -20.50
C HIS A 52 -12.54 11.92 -19.72
N GLY A 53 -11.61 12.16 -18.79
CA GLY A 53 -11.51 13.44 -18.08
C GLY A 53 -12.47 13.64 -16.90
N GLU A 54 -13.19 12.60 -16.45
CA GLU A 54 -14.02 12.67 -15.22
C GLU A 54 -13.15 12.79 -13.95
N LEU A 55 -11.89 12.40 -14.04
CA LEU A 55 -10.94 12.37 -12.93
C LEU A 55 -9.91 13.50 -13.02
N SER A 56 -9.55 14.06 -11.87
CA SER A 56 -8.57 15.14 -11.80
C SER A 56 -7.14 14.61 -11.83
N VAL A 57 -6.51 14.67 -13.02
CA VAL A 57 -5.11 14.27 -13.23
C VAL A 57 -4.13 14.96 -12.25
N PRO A 58 -4.27 16.26 -11.92
CA PRO A 58 -3.36 16.90 -10.97
C PRO A 58 -3.44 16.34 -9.54
N LEU A 59 -4.64 16.00 -9.05
CA LEU A 59 -4.79 15.38 -7.72
C LEU A 59 -4.27 13.93 -7.73
N GLY A 60 -4.53 13.19 -8.81
CA GLY A 60 -3.95 11.86 -9.02
C GLY A 60 -2.42 11.88 -9.03
N ALA A 61 -1.81 12.84 -9.75
CA ALA A 61 -0.37 13.01 -9.80
C ALA A 61 0.23 13.39 -8.44
N LEU A 62 -0.42 14.31 -7.71
CA LEU A 62 -0.03 14.67 -6.35
C LEU A 62 -0.04 13.45 -5.42
N ASN A 63 -1.10 12.64 -5.49
CA ASN A 63 -1.23 11.41 -4.71
C ASN A 63 -0.13 10.39 -5.04
N THR A 64 0.24 10.26 -6.31
CA THR A 64 1.36 9.40 -6.73
C THR A 64 2.70 9.90 -6.16
N VAL A 65 2.96 11.20 -6.18
CA VAL A 65 4.17 11.79 -5.57
C VAL A 65 4.19 11.55 -4.06
N LEU A 66 3.04 11.68 -3.38
CA LEU A 66 2.91 11.41 -1.94
C LEU A 66 3.24 9.95 -1.61
N LEU A 67 2.69 9.00 -2.36
CA LEU A 67 2.95 7.57 -2.12
C LEU A 67 4.40 7.18 -2.42
N ILE A 68 4.97 7.62 -3.54
CA ILE A 68 6.38 7.36 -3.85
C ILE A 68 7.29 7.93 -2.75
N SER A 69 7.00 9.14 -2.28
CA SER A 69 7.72 9.75 -1.15
C SER A 69 7.58 8.92 0.12
N SER A 70 6.38 8.39 0.40
CA SER A 70 6.11 7.54 1.56
C SER A 70 6.87 6.20 1.51
N SER A 71 7.06 5.66 0.30
CA SER A 71 7.88 4.49 0.04
C SER A 71 9.34 4.74 0.43
N VAL A 72 9.90 5.87 -0.01
CA VAL A 72 11.27 6.24 0.33
C VAL A 72 11.43 6.39 1.84
N THR A 73 10.48 7.05 2.52
CA THR A 73 10.55 7.19 3.98
C THR A 73 10.43 5.84 4.69
N MET A 74 9.70 4.86 4.14
CA MET A 74 9.61 3.51 4.73
C MET A 74 10.95 2.75 4.66
N VAL A 75 11.64 2.79 3.51
CA VAL A 75 13.00 2.20 3.40
C VAL A 75 13.96 2.87 4.37
N MET A 76 13.89 4.20 4.46
CA MET A 76 14.74 4.96 5.38
C MET A 76 14.44 4.61 6.84
N ALA A 77 13.18 4.37 7.20
CA ALA A 77 12.80 3.91 8.53
C ALA A 77 13.45 2.57 8.88
N TRP A 78 13.45 1.62 7.94
CA TRP A 78 14.13 0.32 8.12
C TRP A 78 15.66 0.48 8.19
N ALA A 79 16.26 1.29 7.31
CA ALA A 79 17.70 1.52 7.29
C ALA A 79 18.20 2.14 8.61
N MET A 80 17.43 3.06 9.19
CA MET A 80 17.78 3.67 10.49
C MET A 80 17.73 2.67 11.65
N LEU A 81 16.90 1.62 11.58
CA LEU A 81 16.93 0.53 12.57
C LEU A 81 18.21 -0.30 12.45
N LYS A 82 18.65 -0.59 11.23
CA LYS A 82 19.93 -1.28 10.99
C LYS A 82 21.13 -0.47 11.49
N LEU A 83 21.03 0.86 11.49
CA LEU A 83 22.01 1.78 12.07
C LEU A 83 21.81 2.02 13.58
N HIS A 84 20.94 1.24 14.24
CA HIS A 84 20.56 1.37 15.66
C HIS A 84 20.07 2.77 16.07
N ASN A 85 19.59 3.58 15.12
CA ASN A 85 19.10 4.94 15.36
C ASN A 85 17.58 4.96 15.51
N TRP A 86 17.11 4.70 16.73
CA TRP A 86 15.69 4.64 17.07
C TRP A 86 14.93 5.95 16.81
N GLY A 87 15.55 7.10 17.11
CA GLY A 87 14.91 8.41 16.94
C GLY A 87 14.56 8.70 15.49
N ARG A 88 15.52 8.47 14.57
CA ARG A 88 15.29 8.65 13.13
C ARG A 88 14.36 7.60 12.54
N HIS A 89 14.43 6.34 13.01
CA HIS A 89 13.47 5.31 12.62
C HIS A 89 12.03 5.76 12.87
N ARG A 90 11.74 6.21 14.10
CA ARG A 90 10.40 6.66 14.49
C ARG A 90 9.93 7.86 13.66
N LEU A 91 10.83 8.81 13.40
CA LEU A 91 10.53 9.98 12.56
C LEU A 91 10.11 9.56 11.14
N TYR A 92 10.89 8.70 10.49
CA TYR A 92 10.59 8.26 9.13
C TYR A 92 9.32 7.40 9.06
N LEU A 93 9.09 6.53 10.04
CA LEU A 93 7.88 5.72 10.08
C LEU A 93 6.62 6.57 10.32
N LEU A 94 6.72 7.61 11.16
CA LEU A 94 5.66 8.61 11.32
C LEU A 94 5.44 9.44 10.04
N ALA A 95 6.52 9.78 9.32
CA ALA A 95 6.41 10.48 8.05
C ALA A 95 5.66 9.62 7.01
N THR A 96 5.98 8.33 6.88
CA THR A 96 5.23 7.40 6.02
C THR A 96 3.75 7.35 6.41
N PHE A 97 3.44 7.21 7.70
CA PHE A 97 2.07 7.19 8.20
C PHE A 97 1.31 8.49 7.88
N ALA A 98 1.95 9.65 8.05
CA ALA A 98 1.35 10.95 7.75
C ALA A 98 1.08 11.13 6.25
N LEU A 99 2.05 10.77 5.39
CA LEU A 99 1.90 10.84 3.94
C LEU A 99 0.76 9.93 3.44
N ALA A 100 0.64 8.73 4.00
CA ALA A 100 -0.49 7.83 3.74
C ALA A 100 -1.84 8.43 4.16
N GLY A 101 -1.88 9.11 5.31
CA GLY A 101 -3.06 9.82 5.78
C GLY A 101 -3.48 10.93 4.82
N ILE A 102 -2.53 11.73 4.32
CA ILE A 102 -2.80 12.79 3.34
C ILE A 102 -3.38 12.19 2.05
N PHE A 103 -2.82 11.08 1.57
CA PHE A 103 -3.35 10.36 0.41
C PHE A 103 -4.82 9.96 0.62
N LEU A 104 -5.15 9.35 1.77
CA LEU A 104 -6.51 8.92 2.07
C LEU A 104 -7.49 10.10 2.19
N VAL A 105 -7.06 11.22 2.77
CA VAL A 105 -7.86 12.43 2.87
C VAL A 105 -8.16 13.01 1.48
N ASN A 106 -7.15 13.12 0.61
CA ASN A 106 -7.34 13.58 -0.76
C ASN A 106 -8.34 12.67 -1.50
N LYS A 107 -8.23 11.35 -1.30
CA LYS A 107 -9.16 10.38 -1.90
C LYS A 107 -10.57 10.46 -1.36
N TYR A 108 -10.72 10.69 -0.07
CA TYR A 108 -12.01 10.92 0.53
C TYR A 108 -12.72 12.12 -0.10
N PHE A 109 -12.01 13.23 -0.31
CA PHE A 109 -12.59 14.40 -0.97
C PHE A 109 -13.00 14.11 -2.43
N GLU A 110 -12.14 13.44 -3.20
CA GLU A 110 -12.45 13.03 -4.58
C GLU A 110 -13.70 12.14 -4.62
N TYR A 111 -13.79 11.14 -3.76
CA TYR A 111 -14.97 10.27 -3.66
C TYR A 111 -16.23 11.02 -3.25
N SER A 112 -16.12 11.92 -2.28
CA SER A 112 -17.26 12.70 -1.79
C SER A 112 -17.82 13.61 -2.88
N ASP A 113 -16.96 14.16 -3.75
CA ASP A 113 -17.37 15.01 -4.86
C ASP A 113 -18.10 14.21 -5.95
N HIS A 114 -17.60 13.04 -6.32
CA HIS A 114 -18.29 12.13 -7.24
C HIS A 114 -19.65 11.66 -6.68
N LEU A 115 -19.70 11.28 -5.40
CA LEU A 115 -20.95 10.88 -4.76
C LEU A 115 -21.95 12.05 -4.66
N ALA A 116 -21.48 13.27 -4.41
CA ALA A 116 -22.33 14.46 -4.40
C ALA A 116 -22.91 14.77 -5.79
N ARG A 117 -22.18 14.44 -6.86
CA ARG A 117 -22.65 14.53 -8.26
C ARG A 117 -23.57 13.38 -8.68
N GLY A 118 -23.83 12.41 -7.80
CA GLY A 118 -24.64 11.22 -8.11
C GLY A 118 -23.90 10.16 -8.93
N GLU A 119 -22.59 10.33 -9.13
CA GLU A 119 -21.70 9.45 -9.90
C GLU A 119 -21.24 8.27 -9.01
N GLY A 120 -22.20 7.48 -8.54
CA GLY A 120 -21.93 6.29 -7.73
C GLY A 120 -21.46 5.09 -8.57
N PRO A 121 -21.11 3.96 -7.91
CA PRO A 121 -20.73 2.71 -8.59
C PRO A 121 -21.82 2.16 -9.53
N SER A 122 -23.09 2.54 -9.32
CA SER A 122 -24.22 2.15 -10.17
C SER A 122 -24.40 3.03 -11.41
N HIS A 123 -23.65 4.12 -11.55
CA HIS A 123 -23.85 5.11 -12.61
C HIS A 123 -23.25 4.67 -13.95
N SER A 124 -22.05 4.08 -13.94
CA SER A 124 -21.41 3.58 -15.15
C SER A 124 -20.49 2.40 -14.84
N THR A 125 -20.26 1.56 -15.84
CA THR A 125 -19.31 0.44 -15.74
C THR A 125 -17.89 0.93 -15.41
N PHE A 126 -17.51 2.11 -15.92
CA PHE A 126 -16.23 2.76 -15.60
C PHE A 126 -16.15 3.13 -14.11
N LEU A 127 -17.17 3.79 -13.57
CA LEU A 127 -17.20 4.16 -12.15
C LEU A 127 -17.24 2.91 -11.26
N ALA A 128 -17.98 1.87 -11.65
CA ALA A 128 -18.00 0.60 -10.94
C ALA A 128 -16.60 -0.02 -10.77
N ILE A 129 -15.84 -0.14 -11.87
CA ILE A 129 -14.49 -0.71 -11.83
C ILE A 129 -13.49 0.26 -11.16
N TYR A 130 -13.65 1.57 -11.36
CA TYR A 130 -12.86 2.62 -10.70
C TYR A 130 -12.98 2.51 -9.18
N PHE A 131 -14.20 2.57 -8.63
CA PHE A 131 -14.45 2.49 -7.19
C PHE A 131 -14.00 1.14 -6.60
N THR A 132 -14.12 0.05 -7.37
CA THR A 132 -13.66 -1.28 -6.93
C THR A 132 -12.15 -1.33 -6.80
N LEU A 133 -11.41 -0.95 -7.86
CA LEU A 133 -9.95 -0.96 -7.87
C LEU A 133 -9.35 0.00 -6.83
N THR A 134 -9.81 1.25 -6.83
CA THR A 134 -9.29 2.29 -5.94
C THR A 134 -9.75 2.10 -4.50
N GLY A 135 -10.97 1.59 -4.28
CA GLY A 135 -11.49 1.24 -2.95
C GLY A 135 -10.74 0.07 -2.33
N LEU A 136 -10.52 -1.00 -3.09
CA LEU A 136 -9.71 -2.14 -2.61
C LEU A 136 -8.29 -1.68 -2.28
N HIS A 137 -7.68 -0.86 -3.13
CA HIS A 137 -6.36 -0.29 -2.86
C HIS A 137 -6.36 0.60 -1.60
N GLY A 138 -7.38 1.44 -1.41
CA GLY A 138 -7.56 2.23 -0.18
C GLY A 138 -7.65 1.36 1.08
N LEU A 139 -8.35 0.23 1.02
CA LEU A 139 -8.41 -0.74 2.12
C LEU A 139 -7.03 -1.32 2.44
N HIS A 140 -6.20 -1.59 1.43
CA HIS A 140 -4.83 -2.05 1.63
C HIS A 140 -3.96 -1.00 2.32
N ILE A 141 -4.07 0.28 1.91
CA ILE A 141 -3.38 1.38 2.58
C ILE A 141 -3.80 1.45 4.05
N VAL A 142 -5.10 1.39 4.35
CA VAL A 142 -5.60 1.40 5.72
C VAL A 142 -5.06 0.20 6.52
N GLY A 143 -5.04 -1.00 5.93
CA GLY A 143 -4.44 -2.19 6.53
C GLY A 143 -2.96 -1.99 6.89
N GLY A 144 -2.18 -1.43 5.96
CA GLY A 144 -0.78 -1.08 6.19
C GLY A 144 -0.60 -0.03 7.28
N MET A 145 -1.45 1.00 7.30
CA MET A 145 -1.44 2.04 8.35
C MET A 145 -1.73 1.46 9.73
N VAL A 146 -2.67 0.50 9.85
CA VAL A 146 -2.95 -0.19 11.12
C VAL A 146 -1.73 -0.95 11.61
N VAL A 147 -1.02 -1.66 10.72
CA VAL A 147 0.22 -2.37 11.07
C VAL A 147 1.32 -1.38 11.48
N MET A 148 1.49 -0.27 10.76
CA MET A 148 2.44 0.78 11.13
C MET A 148 2.12 1.42 12.48
N ALA A 149 0.86 1.72 12.75
CA ALA A 149 0.41 2.26 14.04
C ALA A 149 0.68 1.26 15.18
N TYR A 150 0.47 -0.03 14.94
CA TYR A 150 0.82 -1.09 15.90
C TYR A 150 2.34 -1.11 16.17
N LEU A 151 3.19 -0.99 15.14
CA LEU A 151 4.64 -0.99 15.29
C LEU A 151 5.18 0.28 15.96
N LEU A 152 4.55 1.43 15.71
CA LEU A 152 4.86 2.70 16.38
C LEU A 152 4.45 2.73 17.85
N GLY A 153 3.32 2.10 18.20
CA GLY A 153 2.77 2.09 19.55
C GLY A 153 3.21 0.87 20.37
N PRO A 154 2.34 -0.15 20.53
CA PRO A 154 2.61 -1.32 21.37
C PRO A 154 3.83 -2.15 20.89
N GLY A 155 4.07 -2.21 19.59
CA GLY A 155 5.18 -2.93 18.97
C GLY A 155 6.55 -2.33 19.31
N ALA A 156 6.63 -1.06 19.69
CA ALA A 156 7.88 -0.41 20.08
C ALA A 156 8.54 -1.05 21.31
N LYS A 157 7.77 -1.74 22.16
CA LYS A 157 8.32 -2.50 23.30
C LYS A 157 9.19 -3.68 22.84
N LEU A 158 8.90 -4.25 21.67
CA LEU A 158 9.63 -5.38 21.10
C LEU A 158 11.06 -5.00 20.72
N TRP A 159 11.31 -3.74 20.34
CA TRP A 159 12.68 -3.25 20.09
C TRP A 159 13.60 -3.41 21.30
N LYS A 160 13.07 -3.24 22.53
CA LYS A 160 13.86 -3.40 23.76
C LYS A 160 14.08 -4.86 24.15
N GLN A 161 13.25 -5.78 23.65
CA GLN A 161 13.32 -7.20 23.99
C GLN A 161 14.11 -7.99 22.95
N ASN A 162 13.78 -7.83 21.67
CA ASN A 162 14.39 -8.52 20.53
C ASN A 162 14.52 -7.56 19.32
N PRO A 163 15.62 -6.79 19.24
CA PRO A 163 15.87 -5.81 18.17
C PRO A 163 15.83 -6.43 16.76
N ASP A 164 16.38 -7.64 16.58
CA ASP A 164 16.44 -8.31 15.28
C ASP A 164 15.05 -8.74 14.80
N GLN A 165 14.23 -9.28 15.71
CA GLN A 165 12.86 -9.67 15.40
C GLN A 165 12.01 -8.44 15.03
N PHE A 166 12.21 -7.31 15.72
CA PHE A 166 11.51 -6.07 15.39
C PHE A 166 11.94 -5.54 14.02
N THR A 167 13.25 -5.56 13.72
CA THR A 167 13.79 -5.13 12.43
C THR A 167 13.22 -5.97 11.27
N ASN A 168 13.14 -7.29 11.45
CA ASN A 168 12.53 -8.18 10.46
C ASN A 168 11.04 -7.85 10.23
N ARG A 169 10.27 -7.53 11.29
CA ARG A 169 8.86 -7.13 11.13
C ARG A 169 8.68 -5.82 10.36
N ILE A 170 9.58 -4.86 10.57
CA ILE A 170 9.59 -3.60 9.84
C ILE A 170 9.96 -3.84 8.37
N GLU A 171 10.89 -4.76 8.09
CA GLU A 171 11.19 -5.20 6.72
C GLU A 171 9.95 -5.79 6.04
N TYR A 172 9.23 -6.70 6.71
CA TYR A 172 8.02 -7.31 6.14
C TYR A 172 6.92 -6.28 5.89
N THR A 173 6.76 -5.33 6.81
CA THR A 173 5.82 -4.20 6.62
C THR A 173 6.26 -3.30 5.47
N GLY A 174 7.57 -3.10 5.30
CA GLY A 174 8.13 -2.35 4.17
C GLY A 174 7.85 -3.03 2.84
N LEU A 175 8.08 -4.34 2.72
CA LEU A 175 7.76 -5.13 1.52
C LEU A 175 6.28 -5.01 1.13
N TYR A 176 5.38 -5.09 2.12
CA TYR A 176 3.96 -4.84 1.90
C TYR A 176 3.68 -3.42 1.39
N TRP A 177 4.25 -2.41 2.04
CA TRP A 177 4.03 -1.01 1.68
C TRP A 177 4.51 -0.69 0.26
N HIS A 178 5.71 -1.17 -0.10
CA HIS A 178 6.23 -1.02 -1.46
C HIS A 178 5.36 -1.68 -2.52
N PHE A 179 4.78 -2.84 -2.19
CA PHE A 179 3.84 -3.49 -3.08
C PHE A 179 2.57 -2.66 -3.29
N VAL A 180 1.99 -2.13 -2.21
CA VAL A 180 0.82 -1.25 -2.29
C VAL A 180 1.15 -0.03 -3.16
N ASP A 181 2.27 0.64 -2.92
CA ASP A 181 2.71 1.79 -3.73
C ASP A 181 2.88 1.41 -5.22
N LEU A 182 3.45 0.24 -5.51
CA LEU A 182 3.62 -0.26 -6.86
C LEU A 182 2.27 -0.47 -7.56
N VAL A 183 1.27 -1.01 -6.87
CA VAL A 183 -0.09 -1.14 -7.42
C VAL A 183 -0.66 0.24 -7.79
N TRP A 184 -0.44 1.26 -6.96
CA TRP A 184 -0.89 2.62 -7.27
C TRP A 184 -0.23 3.21 -8.52
N ILE A 185 1.08 2.97 -8.69
CA ILE A 185 1.84 3.41 -9.88
C ILE A 185 1.23 2.85 -11.16
N PHE A 186 0.62 1.66 -11.13
CA PHE A 186 -0.14 1.12 -12.27
C PHE A 186 -1.58 1.65 -12.34
N LEU A 187 -2.26 1.80 -11.19
CA LEU A 187 -3.63 2.31 -11.15
C LEU A 187 -3.74 3.73 -11.71
N PHE A 188 -2.79 4.61 -11.39
CA PHE A 188 -2.86 6.01 -11.80
C PHE A 188 -2.88 6.15 -13.33
N PRO A 189 -1.92 5.63 -14.13
CA PRO A 189 -1.99 5.73 -15.58
C PRO A 189 -3.20 5.01 -16.17
N VAL A 190 -3.54 3.83 -15.64
CA VAL A 190 -4.64 3.01 -16.19
C VAL A 190 -6.00 3.68 -16.04
N LEU A 191 -6.24 4.38 -14.93
CA LEU A 191 -7.54 5.01 -14.63
C LEU A 191 -7.58 6.51 -14.97
N TYR A 192 -6.47 7.24 -14.81
CA TYR A 192 -6.44 8.70 -14.99
C TYR A 192 -5.97 9.13 -16.38
N LEU A 193 -5.20 8.29 -17.10
CA LEU A 193 -4.60 8.67 -18.39
C LEU A 193 -5.13 7.88 -19.59
N LEU A 194 -5.63 6.64 -19.39
CA LEU A 194 -6.15 5.74 -20.43
C LEU A 194 -7.67 5.64 -20.41
#